data_AF-M4C4L4-F1
#
_entry.id   AF-M4C4L4-F1
#
_cell.length_a   1.000
_cell.length_b   1.000
_cell.length_c   1.000
_cell.angle_alpha   90.00
_cell.angle_beta   90.00
_cell.angle_gamma   90.00
#
_symmetry.space_group_name_H-M   'P 1'
#
loop_
_entity.id
_entity.type
_entity.pdbx_description
1 polymer ?
#
loop_
_entity_poly.entity_id
_entity_poly.type
_entity_poly.pdbx_seq_one_letter_code
_entity_poly.pdbx_strand_id
1 'polypeptide(L)'
;MTSRSNKKPLVLTRVKELSPARCTKEVHVKVIAMECNAKDEGNVSNNATLLVGDDSGCVSLVLPKTTALQVHLGDILCLSGTQIVLKSNRIYLWGGKVERVGEFVLLFKESTNVSNITWVKDPNDPDVLMKLSPRRRAEKLSSVLLGRRNRRKNCLHVANRCK
;
A
#
# COMPACT_ATOMS: atom_id res chain seq x y z
N MET A 1 0.54 -15.74 -42.36
CA MET A 1 1.55 -16.20 -41.38
C MET A 1 1.21 -15.62 -40.02
N THR A 2 0.50 -16.35 -39.16
CA THR A 2 0.15 -15.90 -37.81
C THR A 2 1.21 -16.36 -36.83
N SER A 3 2.12 -15.46 -36.43
CA SER A 3 3.10 -15.75 -35.38
C SER A 3 2.37 -15.90 -34.04
N ARG A 4 2.17 -17.15 -33.61
CA ARG A 4 1.75 -17.45 -32.23
C ARG A 4 2.90 -17.05 -31.32
N SER A 5 2.87 -15.82 -30.81
CA SER A 5 3.77 -15.38 -29.74
C SER A 5 3.59 -16.32 -28.55
N ASN A 6 4.66 -17.03 -28.20
CA ASN A 6 4.73 -17.95 -27.07
C ASN A 6 4.73 -17.11 -25.78
N LYS A 7 3.56 -16.59 -25.38
CA LYS A 7 3.43 -15.80 -24.16
C LYS A 7 3.56 -16.75 -22.98
N LYS A 8 4.73 -16.73 -22.33
CA LYS A 8 4.90 -17.38 -21.02
C LYS A 8 3.76 -16.93 -20.10
N PRO A 9 3.08 -17.83 -19.39
CA PRO A 9 1.99 -17.46 -18.49
C PRO A 9 2.52 -16.47 -17.45
N LEU A 10 1.88 -15.31 -17.35
CA LEU A 10 2.22 -14.30 -16.35
C LEU A 10 1.96 -14.88 -14.95
N VAL A 11 3.00 -14.96 -14.13
CA VAL A 11 2.88 -15.44 -12.75
C VAL A 11 2.19 -14.36 -11.92
N LEU A 12 0.95 -14.63 -11.52
CA LEU A 12 0.17 -13.74 -10.68
C LEU A 12 0.68 -13.81 -9.23
N THR A 13 1.09 -12.67 -8.71
CA THR A 13 1.42 -12.46 -7.30
C THR A 13 0.14 -12.29 -6.50
N ARG A 14 0.03 -12.99 -5.36
CA ARG A 14 -1.11 -12.80 -4.45
C ARG A 14 -0.92 -11.55 -3.59
N VAL A 15 -2.01 -10.90 -3.19
CA VAL A 15 -1.93 -9.66 -2.40
C VAL A 15 -1.17 -9.83 -1.08
N LYS A 16 -1.33 -10.97 -0.39
CA LYS A 16 -0.59 -11.26 0.86
C LYS A 16 0.94 -11.31 0.71
N GLU A 17 1.44 -11.52 -0.52
CA GLU A 17 2.87 -11.67 -0.84
C GLU A 17 3.54 -10.32 -1.16
N LEU A 18 2.75 -9.26 -1.26
CA LEU A 18 3.26 -7.91 -1.47
C LEU A 18 4.08 -7.45 -0.26
N SER A 19 5.30 -7.01 -0.52
CA SER A 19 6.24 -6.54 0.50
C SER A 19 7.26 -5.58 -0.11
N PRO A 20 7.91 -4.72 0.70
CA PRO A 20 8.95 -3.81 0.22
C PRO A 20 10.15 -4.52 -0.44
N ALA A 21 10.43 -5.77 -0.06
CA ALA A 21 11.49 -6.57 -0.67
C ALA A 21 11.28 -6.80 -2.19
N ARG A 22 10.05 -6.59 -2.67
CA ARG A 22 9.70 -6.73 -4.09
C ARG A 22 9.60 -5.38 -4.82
N CYS A 23 9.94 -4.26 -4.19
CA CYS A 23 9.90 -2.92 -4.80
C CYS A 23 10.77 -2.78 -6.06
N THR A 24 11.83 -3.59 -6.20
CA THR A 24 12.75 -3.56 -7.35
C THR A 24 12.23 -4.34 -8.57
N LYS A 25 11.09 -5.01 -8.46
CA LYS A 25 10.51 -5.86 -9.51
C LYS A 25 9.09 -5.41 -9.83
N GLU A 26 8.74 -5.52 -11.09
CA GLU A 26 7.34 -5.44 -11.50
C GLU A 26 6.58 -6.70 -11.05
N VAL A 27 5.31 -6.51 -10.70
CA VAL A 27 4.41 -7.58 -10.30
C VAL A 27 3.16 -7.57 -11.17
N HIS A 28 2.59 -8.76 -11.34
CA HIS A 28 1.30 -8.97 -11.99
C HIS A 28 0.32 -9.42 -10.94
N VAL A 29 -0.86 -8.79 -10.84
CA VAL A 29 -1.83 -9.04 -9.79
C VAL A 29 -3.23 -9.04 -10.39
N LYS A 30 -4.08 -9.99 -9.99
CA LYS A 30 -5.50 -10.02 -10.36
C LYS A 30 -6.34 -9.74 -9.13
N VAL A 31 -7.11 -8.67 -9.14
CA VAL A 31 -7.80 -8.12 -7.96
C VAL A 31 -9.20 -7.63 -8.30
N ILE A 32 -10.08 -7.55 -7.32
CA ILE A 32 -11.39 -6.89 -7.42
C ILE A 32 -11.32 -5.50 -6.80
N ALA A 33 -11.96 -4.51 -7.43
CA ALA A 33 -12.05 -3.14 -6.92
C ALA A 33 -13.23 -3.00 -5.95
N MET A 34 -12.97 -2.51 -4.73
CA MET A 34 -13.95 -2.43 -3.64
C MET A 34 -14.29 -1.00 -3.25
N GLU A 35 -13.31 -0.09 -3.31
CA GLU A 35 -13.51 1.33 -3.05
C GLU A 35 -12.73 2.16 -4.08
N CYS A 36 -13.19 3.37 -4.36
CA CYS A 36 -12.53 4.29 -5.28
C CYS A 36 -12.84 5.73 -4.90
N ASN A 37 -11.81 6.54 -4.64
CA ASN A 37 -11.97 7.94 -4.28
C ASN A 37 -11.94 8.91 -5.49
N ALA A 38 -12.06 8.40 -6.72
CA ALA A 38 -11.96 9.22 -7.93
C ALA A 38 -13.13 10.21 -8.07
N LYS A 39 -14.29 9.86 -7.54
CA LYS A 39 -15.52 10.67 -7.59
C LYS A 39 -15.75 11.49 -6.33
N ASP A 40 -14.87 11.38 -5.34
CA ASP A 40 -15.00 12.11 -4.08
C ASP A 40 -14.76 13.60 -4.32
N GLU A 41 -15.70 14.44 -3.87
CA GLU A 41 -15.62 15.91 -4.03
C GLU A 41 -14.35 16.50 -3.38
N GLY A 42 -13.84 15.87 -2.32
CA GLY A 42 -12.59 16.26 -1.66
C GLY A 42 -11.31 15.87 -2.40
N ASN A 43 -11.39 15.03 -3.44
CA ASN A 43 -10.20 14.57 -4.16
C ASN A 43 -9.81 15.50 -5.33
N VAL A 44 -9.05 16.54 -5.01
CA VAL A 44 -8.46 17.50 -5.97
C VAL A 44 -7.18 16.98 -6.65
N SER A 45 -6.71 15.77 -6.31
CA SER A 45 -5.49 15.19 -6.88
C SER A 45 -5.70 14.71 -8.33
N ASN A 46 -4.63 14.76 -9.13
CA ASN A 46 -4.58 14.12 -10.46
C ASN A 46 -4.58 12.59 -10.40
N ASN A 47 -4.45 12.02 -9.19
CA ASN A 47 -4.50 10.59 -8.95
C ASN A 47 -5.67 10.23 -8.04
N ALA A 48 -6.20 9.03 -8.22
CA ALA A 48 -7.16 8.41 -7.32
C ALA A 48 -6.55 7.15 -6.69
N THR A 49 -7.04 6.83 -5.50
CA THR A 49 -6.71 5.61 -4.77
C THR A 49 -7.92 4.70 -4.77
N LEU A 50 -7.69 3.44 -5.11
CA LEU A 50 -8.66 2.36 -5.05
C LEU A 50 -8.25 1.37 -3.97
N LEU A 51 -9.22 0.81 -3.24
CA LEU A 51 -9.01 -0.39 -2.47
C LEU A 51 -9.27 -1.59 -3.37
N VAL A 52 -8.26 -2.41 -3.60
CA VAL A 52 -8.35 -3.61 -4.44
C VAL A 52 -7.87 -4.84 -3.67
N GLY A 53 -8.36 -6.03 -3.98
CA GLY A 53 -7.86 -7.23 -3.32
C GLY A 53 -8.24 -8.56 -3.96
N ASP A 54 -7.79 -9.63 -3.32
CA ASP A 54 -8.10 -11.03 -3.65
C ASP A 54 -8.46 -11.80 -2.36
N ASP A 55 -8.60 -13.11 -2.46
CA ASP A 55 -8.90 -14.01 -1.33
C ASP A 55 -7.83 -13.98 -0.22
N SER A 56 -6.65 -13.43 -0.52
CA SER A 56 -5.50 -13.39 0.37
C SER A 56 -5.35 -12.08 1.12
N GLY A 57 -5.94 -10.99 0.64
CA GLY A 57 -5.90 -9.68 1.29
C GLY A 57 -6.30 -8.54 0.38
N CYS A 58 -6.08 -7.31 0.84
CA CYS A 58 -6.32 -6.09 0.08
C CYS A 58 -5.15 -5.10 0.15
N VAL A 59 -5.04 -4.24 -0.86
CA VAL A 59 -3.98 -3.24 -1.02
C VAL A 59 -4.52 -1.99 -1.70
N SER A 60 -3.93 -0.85 -1.39
CA SER A 60 -4.23 0.40 -2.08
C SER A 60 -3.53 0.44 -3.44
N LEU A 61 -4.31 0.63 -4.50
CA LEU A 61 -3.86 0.86 -5.87
C LEU A 61 -4.03 2.35 -6.21
N VAL A 62 -3.00 2.96 -6.78
CA VAL A 62 -3.07 4.37 -7.19
C VAL A 62 -2.99 4.46 -8.70
N LEU A 63 -3.97 5.15 -9.30
CA LEU A 63 -4.11 5.34 -10.74
C LEU A 63 -4.28 6.82 -11.08
N PRO A 64 -3.96 7.24 -12.32
CA PRO A 64 -4.42 8.52 -12.85
C PRO A 64 -5.95 8.62 -12.72
N LYS A 65 -6.44 9.79 -12.31
CA LYS A 65 -7.87 10.01 -12.07
C LYS A 65 -8.73 9.68 -13.29
N THR A 66 -8.23 9.98 -14.49
CA THR A 66 -8.88 9.65 -15.77
C THR A 66 -9.12 8.15 -15.96
N THR A 67 -8.14 7.31 -15.58
CA THR A 67 -8.28 5.84 -15.62
C THR A 67 -9.17 5.35 -14.49
N ALA A 68 -9.01 5.88 -13.28
CA ALA A 68 -9.79 5.45 -12.12
C ALA A 68 -11.30 5.73 -12.25
N LEU A 69 -11.69 6.81 -12.95
CA LEU A 69 -13.10 7.14 -13.21
C LEU A 69 -13.82 6.08 -14.06
N GLN A 70 -13.08 5.25 -14.80
CA GLN A 70 -13.63 4.18 -15.62
C GLN A 70 -13.81 2.87 -14.84
N VAL A 71 -13.18 2.74 -13.67
CA VAL A 71 -13.27 1.55 -12.82
C VAL A 71 -14.52 1.64 -11.95
N HIS A 72 -15.33 0.59 -12.00
CA HIS A 72 -16.51 0.43 -11.14
C HIS A 72 -16.20 -0.49 -9.97
N LEU A 73 -16.93 -0.30 -8.87
CA LEU A 73 -16.85 -1.22 -7.74
C LEU A 73 -17.38 -2.59 -8.19
N GLY A 74 -16.67 -3.64 -7.83
CA GLY A 74 -16.92 -5.00 -8.30
C GLY A 74 -16.12 -5.38 -9.55
N ASP A 75 -15.48 -4.45 -10.26
CA ASP A 75 -14.65 -4.78 -11.43
C ASP A 75 -13.47 -5.67 -11.03
N ILE A 76 -13.21 -6.72 -11.81
CA ILE A 76 -12.02 -7.55 -11.70
C ILE A 76 -10.96 -6.97 -12.65
N LEU A 77 -9.87 -6.52 -12.07
CA LEU A 77 -8.73 -5.91 -12.74
C LEU A 77 -7.56 -6.88 -12.83
N CYS A 78 -6.97 -7.00 -14.01
CA CYS A 78 -5.66 -7.60 -14.23
C CYS A 78 -4.62 -6.48 -14.33
N LEU A 79 -3.76 -6.38 -13.33
CA LEU A 79 -2.65 -5.44 -13.27
C LEU A 79 -1.40 -6.13 -13.80
N SER A 80 -0.74 -5.52 -14.79
CA SER A 80 0.49 -6.04 -15.37
C SER A 80 1.60 -5.02 -15.39
N GLY A 81 2.81 -5.40 -14.97
CA GLY A 81 3.92 -4.45 -14.90
C GLY A 81 3.74 -3.39 -13.80
N THR A 82 2.96 -3.71 -12.76
CA THR A 82 2.69 -2.78 -11.65
C THR A 82 3.87 -2.80 -10.67
N GLN A 83 4.20 -1.65 -10.10
CA GLN A 83 5.26 -1.51 -9.11
C GLN A 83 4.68 -1.47 -7.69
N ILE A 84 5.45 -2.00 -6.74
CA ILE A 84 5.19 -1.82 -5.32
C ILE A 84 6.00 -0.60 -4.86
N VAL A 85 5.31 0.42 -4.36
CA VAL A 85 5.95 1.66 -3.88
C VAL A 85 5.85 1.72 -2.36
N LEU A 86 6.99 1.93 -1.70
CA LEU A 86 7.04 2.22 -0.26
C LEU A 86 7.04 3.73 -0.04
N LYS A 87 5.96 4.26 0.54
CA LYS A 87 5.84 5.68 0.91
C LYS A 87 5.35 5.81 2.34
N SER A 88 5.99 6.66 3.14
CA SER A 88 5.63 6.85 4.55
C SER A 88 5.51 5.52 5.33
N ASN A 89 6.45 4.60 5.07
CA ASN A 89 6.51 3.26 5.67
C ASN A 89 5.32 2.34 5.34
N ARG A 90 4.56 2.62 4.29
CA ARG A 90 3.43 1.81 3.82
C ARG A 90 3.60 1.50 2.35
N ILE A 91 3.07 0.36 1.92
CA ILE A 91 3.15 -0.07 0.53
C ILE A 91 1.86 0.26 -0.24
N TYR A 92 2.02 0.60 -1.51
CA TYR A 92 0.95 0.89 -2.47
C TYR A 92 1.32 0.27 -3.81
N LEU A 93 0.32 -0.09 -4.62
CA LEU A 93 0.52 -0.43 -6.02
C LEU A 93 0.47 0.85 -6.87
N TRP A 94 1.40 1.00 -7.81
CA TRP A 94 1.50 2.17 -8.68
C TRP A 94 1.93 1.77 -10.09
N GLY A 95 1.35 2.43 -11.09
CA GLY A 95 1.72 2.25 -12.50
C GLY A 95 1.36 0.88 -13.06
N GLY A 96 1.91 0.58 -14.24
CA GLY A 96 1.59 -0.63 -15.00
C GLY A 96 0.34 -0.49 -15.87
N LYS A 97 -0.01 -1.58 -16.54
CA LYS A 97 -1.21 -1.71 -17.36
C LYS A 97 -2.37 -2.24 -16.51
N VAL A 98 -3.52 -1.60 -16.62
CA VAL A 98 -4.77 -2.02 -15.98
C VAL A 98 -5.72 -2.52 -17.06
N GLU A 99 -6.20 -3.75 -16.94
CA GLU A 99 -7.21 -4.31 -17.83
C GLU A 99 -8.39 -4.82 -17.00
N ARG A 100 -9.62 -4.41 -17.36
CA ARG A 100 -10.83 -5.02 -16.80
C ARG A 100 -11.03 -6.38 -17.48
N VAL A 101 -11.15 -7.43 -16.67
CA VAL A 101 -11.25 -8.83 -17.14
C VAL A 101 -12.48 -9.57 -16.62
N GLY A 102 -13.35 -8.89 -15.87
CA GLY A 102 -14.59 -9.44 -15.33
C GLY A 102 -15.18 -8.55 -14.24
N GLU A 103 -16.14 -9.09 -13.49
CA GLU A 103 -16.80 -8.41 -12.37
C GLU A 103 -17.38 -9.40 -11.34
N PHE A 104 -17.54 -8.95 -10.09
CA PHE A 104 -18.23 -9.57 -8.93
C PHE A 104 -17.75 -10.94 -8.42
N VAL A 105 -17.25 -11.82 -9.26
CA VAL A 105 -17.03 -13.24 -8.92
C VAL A 105 -15.70 -13.56 -8.22
N LEU A 106 -14.88 -12.54 -7.91
CA LEU A 106 -13.61 -12.75 -7.23
C LEU A 106 -13.75 -12.54 -5.72
N LEU A 107 -13.36 -13.55 -4.94
CA LEU A 107 -13.33 -13.47 -3.48
C LEU A 107 -12.33 -12.42 -3.01
N PHE A 108 -12.66 -11.76 -1.89
CA PHE A 108 -11.90 -10.66 -1.33
C PHE A 108 -11.80 -10.77 0.20
N LYS A 109 -10.61 -10.48 0.75
CA LYS A 109 -10.38 -10.46 2.20
C LYS A 109 -9.92 -9.09 2.70
N GLU A 110 -10.85 -8.28 3.17
CA GLU A 110 -10.57 -6.92 3.67
C GLU A 110 -9.73 -6.89 4.95
N SER A 111 -9.94 -7.86 5.85
CA SER A 111 -9.27 -7.91 7.16
C SER A 111 -7.74 -8.01 7.06
N THR A 112 -7.21 -8.36 5.89
CA THR A 112 -5.77 -8.43 5.61
C THR A 112 -5.37 -7.32 4.65
N ASN A 113 -5.44 -6.07 5.13
CA ASN A 113 -5.00 -4.91 4.36
C ASN A 113 -3.48 -4.69 4.46
N VAL A 114 -2.75 -4.98 3.39
CA VAL A 114 -1.27 -4.86 3.36
C VAL A 114 -0.78 -3.42 3.24
N SER A 115 -1.60 -2.47 2.75
CA SER A 115 -1.25 -1.03 2.80
C SER A 115 -1.43 -0.42 4.19
N ASN A 116 -2.11 -1.14 5.09
CA ASN A 116 -2.18 -0.80 6.52
C ASN A 116 -0.98 -1.26 7.35
N ILE A 117 -0.13 -2.12 6.80
CA ILE A 117 1.09 -2.57 7.46
C ILE A 117 2.13 -1.44 7.45
N THR A 118 2.64 -1.11 8.64
CA THR A 118 3.78 -0.20 8.78
C THR A 118 5.06 -1.01 8.72
N TRP A 119 5.94 -0.67 7.79
CA TRP A 119 7.25 -1.30 7.61
C TRP A 119 8.33 -0.48 8.31
N VAL A 120 9.23 -1.15 9.01
CA VAL A 120 10.33 -0.50 9.74
C VAL A 120 11.63 -1.23 9.45
N LYS A 121 12.75 -0.52 9.51
CA LYS A 121 14.08 -1.13 9.43
C LYS A 121 14.25 -2.12 10.58
N ASP A 122 14.83 -3.28 10.29
CA ASP A 122 15.22 -4.23 11.32
C ASP A 122 16.32 -3.58 12.19
N PRO A 123 16.20 -3.58 13.52
CA PRO A 123 17.26 -3.09 14.40
C PRO A 123 18.58 -3.86 14.28
N ASN A 124 18.51 -5.14 13.90
CA ASN A 124 19.69 -5.99 13.73
C ASN A 124 20.28 -5.91 12.32
N ASP A 125 19.46 -5.52 11.33
CA ASP A 125 19.85 -5.35 9.94
C ASP A 125 19.11 -4.16 9.30
N PRO A 126 19.72 -2.95 9.26
CA PRO A 126 19.05 -1.74 8.79
C PRO A 126 18.71 -1.73 7.30
N ASP A 127 19.19 -2.71 6.52
CA ASP A 127 18.89 -2.87 5.10
C ASP A 127 17.64 -3.74 4.88
N VAL A 128 17.17 -4.45 5.90
CA VAL A 128 15.96 -5.26 5.85
C VAL A 128 14.77 -4.51 6.46
N LEU A 129 13.63 -4.56 5.77
CA LEU A 129 12.37 -4.02 6.28
C LEU A 129 11.50 -5.14 6.85
N MET A 130 11.05 -4.96 8.08
CA MET A 130 10.16 -5.87 8.78
C MET A 130 8.79 -5.22 9.07
N LYS A 131 7.77 -6.07 9.24
CA LYS A 131 6.43 -5.62 9.65
C LYS A 131 6.48 -5.13 11.10
N LEU A 132 6.01 -3.92 11.35
CA LEU A 132 5.85 -3.43 12.72
C LEU A 132 4.68 -4.16 13.38
N SER A 133 4.99 -5.04 14.33
CA SER A 133 3.96 -5.75 15.09
C SER A 133 3.16 -4.76 15.95
N PRO A 134 1.87 -5.04 16.23
CA PRO A 134 1.05 -4.22 17.12
C PRO A 134 1.71 -3.97 18.49
N ARG A 135 2.40 -4.99 19.04
CA ARG A 135 3.13 -4.91 20.30
C ARG A 135 4.27 -3.89 20.24
N ARG A 136 5.10 -3.93 19.19
CA ARG A 136 6.18 -2.95 18.98
C ARG A 136 5.65 -1.55 18.64
N ARG A 137 4.47 -1.45 18.02
CA ARG A 137 3.81 -0.16 17.76
C ARG A 137 3.44 0.54 19.06
N ALA A 138 2.91 -0.19 20.05
CA ALA A 138 2.59 0.35 21.36
C ALA A 138 3.84 0.85 22.10
N GLU A 139 4.93 0.09 22.07
CA GLU A 139 6.22 0.45 22.67
C GLU A 139 6.86 1.69 22.00
N LYS A 140 6.71 1.84 20.67
CA LYS A 140 7.21 3.02 19.96
C LYS A 140 6.36 4.26 20.22
N LEU A 141 5.05 4.11 20.34
CA LEU A 141 4.15 5.22 20.70
C LEU A 141 4.43 5.68 22.14
N SER A 142 4.63 4.76 23.07
CA SER A 142 4.97 5.09 24.45
C SER A 142 6.33 5.82 24.54
N SER A 143 7.35 5.37 23.82
CA SER A 143 8.67 6.04 23.81
C SER A 143 8.63 7.45 23.20
N VAL A 144 7.85 7.66 22.13
CA VAL A 144 7.63 8.99 21.54
C VAL A 144 6.92 9.93 22.51
N LEU A 145 5.89 9.43 23.22
CA LEU A 145 5.16 10.21 24.23
C LEU A 145 6.05 10.56 25.43
N LEU A 146 6.86 9.61 25.92
CA LEU A 146 7.85 9.86 26.97
C LEU A 146 8.91 10.89 26.53
N GLY A 147 9.42 10.78 25.31
CA GLY A 147 10.38 11.73 24.74
C GLY A 147 9.81 13.15 24.63
N ARG A 148 8.54 13.29 24.20
CA ARG A 148 7.83 14.59 24.19
C ARG A 148 7.63 15.17 25.59
N ARG A 149 7.36 14.32 26.58
CA ARG A 149 7.21 14.72 27.99
C ARG A 149 8.53 15.24 28.57
N ASN A 150 9.65 14.57 28.28
CA ASN A 150 10.98 15.00 28.73
C ASN A 150 11.44 16.30 28.03
N ARG A 151 11.16 16.48 26.74
CA ARG A 151 11.43 17.76 26.05
C ARG A 151 10.65 18.92 26.66
N ARG A 152 9.38 18.73 27.01
CA ARG A 152 8.58 19.77 27.71
C ARG A 152 9.15 20.12 29.08
N LYS A 153 9.62 19.13 29.85
CA LYS A 153 10.27 19.37 31.16
C LYS A 153 11.57 20.16 31.02
N ASN A 154 12.40 19.84 30.01
CA ASN A 154 13.64 20.58 29.76
C ASN A 154 13.40 22.02 29.29
N CYS A 155 12.39 22.28 28.46
CA CYS A 155 12.03 23.65 28.08
C CYS A 155 11.55 24.48 29.29
N LEU A 156 10.78 23.89 30.22
CA LEU A 156 10.37 24.55 31.46
C LEU A 156 11.57 24.89 32.37
N HIS A 157 12.57 24.01 32.40
CA HIS A 157 13.76 24.20 33.23
C HIS A 157 14.70 25.30 32.68
N VAL A 158 14.77 25.47 31.36
CA VAL A 158 15.53 26.56 30.72
C VAL A 158 14.85 27.92 30.93
N ALA A 159 13.52 27.98 30.88
CA ALA A 159 12.77 29.22 31.10
C ALA A 159 12.92 29.80 32.52
N ASN A 160 13.19 28.95 33.53
CA ASN A 160 13.38 29.38 34.92
C ASN A 160 14.82 29.76 35.29
N ARG A 161 15.79 29.66 34.37
CA ARG A 161 17.19 30.12 34.58
C ARG A 161 17.49 31.51 33.99
N CYS A 162 16.53 32.12 33.31
CA CYS A 162 16.68 33.46 32.70
C CYS A 162 15.98 34.57 33.53
N LYS A 163 15.88 34.40 34.85
CA LYS A 163 15.44 35.45 35.79
C LYS A 163 16.53 35.73 36.80
#